data_AF-A0A960IV48-F1
#
_entry.id   AF-A0A960IV48-F1
#
_cell.length_a   1.000
_cell.length_b   1.000
_cell.length_c   1.000
_cell.angle_alpha   90.00
_cell.angle_beta   90.00
_cell.angle_gamma   90.00
#
_symmetry.space_group_name_H-M   'P 1'
#
loop_
_entity.id
_entity.type
_entity.pdbx_description
1 polymer ?
#
loop_
_entity_poly.entity_id
_entity_poly.type
_entity_poly.pdbx_seq_one_letter_code
_entity_poly.pdbx_strand_id
1 'polypeptide(L)'
;MRPDAFTSTERGRVHKAPEGYWAFHPTEAPRRLSLSDQVIKLLDEATGAVHRLGGVGRLIPNPHLLIGPHLRLEAVLSSRIEGTKTDVSELLRFEAGQVLPGEAADDATEVRNYIV
;
A
#
# COMPACT_ATOMS: atom_id res chain seq x y z
N MET A 1 -2.37 -16.24 -18.72
CA MET A 1 -3.69 -15.84 -18.21
C MET A 1 -4.76 -16.81 -18.73
N ARG A 2 -5.72 -17.21 -17.89
CA ARG A 2 -6.85 -18.08 -18.26
C ARG A 2 -8.11 -17.23 -18.49
N PRO A 3 -8.55 -16.99 -19.75
CA PRO A 3 -9.67 -16.08 -20.03
C PRO A 3 -10.99 -16.56 -19.43
N ASP A 4 -11.18 -17.87 -19.33
CA ASP A 4 -12.33 -18.55 -18.75
C ASP A 4 -12.51 -18.31 -17.25
N ALA A 5 -11.46 -17.88 -16.55
CA ALA A 5 -11.54 -17.52 -15.12
C ALA A 5 -12.20 -16.14 -14.88
N PHE A 6 -12.42 -15.34 -15.93
CA PHE A 6 -12.98 -13.99 -15.83
C PHE A 6 -14.47 -14.02 -16.18
N THR A 7 -15.30 -14.34 -15.20
CA THR A 7 -16.75 -14.58 -15.38
C THR A 7 -17.59 -13.30 -15.45
N SER A 8 -17.05 -12.15 -15.03
CA SER A 8 -17.73 -10.85 -15.09
C SER A 8 -17.02 -9.90 -16.06
N THR A 9 -17.81 -9.09 -16.76
CA THR A 9 -17.31 -8.03 -17.65
C THR A 9 -17.49 -6.61 -17.08
N GLU A 10 -18.00 -6.50 -15.85
CA GLU A 10 -18.32 -5.20 -15.22
C GLU A 10 -17.06 -4.33 -15.02
N ARG A 11 -15.98 -4.95 -14.53
CA ARG A 11 -14.72 -4.26 -14.21
C ARG A 11 -13.73 -4.23 -15.38
N GLY A 12 -14.05 -4.89 -16.48
CA GLY A 12 -13.17 -4.99 -17.64
C GLY A 12 -13.40 -6.27 -18.44
N ARG A 13 -12.64 -6.44 -19.52
CA ARG A 13 -12.77 -7.58 -20.44
C ARG A 13 -11.41 -8.17 -20.76
N VAL A 14 -11.38 -9.49 -20.94
CA VAL A 14 -10.19 -10.17 -21.44
C VAL A 14 -10.20 -10.10 -22.97
N HIS A 15 -9.10 -9.65 -23.57
CA HIS A 15 -8.93 -9.63 -25.02
C HIS A 15 -7.57 -10.23 -25.40
N LYS A 16 -7.46 -10.66 -26.65
CA LYS A 16 -6.21 -11.18 -27.20
C LYS A 16 -5.40 -9.98 -27.71
N ALA A 17 -4.21 -9.79 -27.14
CA ALA A 17 -3.27 -8.77 -27.57
C ALA A 17 -2.70 -9.09 -28.96
N PRO A 18 -2.21 -8.10 -29.71
CA PRO A 18 -1.61 -8.29 -31.04
C PRO A 18 -0.49 -9.35 -31.06
N GLU A 19 0.28 -9.46 -29.99
CA GLU A 19 1.39 -10.41 -29.84
C GLU A 19 0.91 -11.83 -29.46
N GLY A 20 -0.41 -12.05 -29.40
CA GLY A 20 -1.03 -13.37 -29.27
C GLY A 20 -1.33 -13.84 -27.84
N TYR A 21 -0.91 -13.10 -26.81
CA TYR A 21 -1.25 -13.39 -25.41
C TYR A 21 -2.60 -12.79 -25.00
N TRP A 22 -3.16 -13.27 -23.89
CA TRP A 22 -4.41 -12.74 -23.31
C TRP A 22 -4.11 -11.71 -22.23
N ALA A 23 -4.84 -10.59 -22.25
CA ALA A 23 -4.72 -9.51 -21.28
C ALA A 23 -6.09 -9.04 -20.77
N PHE A 24 -6.16 -8.65 -19.48
CA PHE A 24 -7.32 -7.98 -18.92
C PHE A 24 -7.27 -6.49 -19.26
N HIS A 25 -8.32 -5.97 -19.88
CA HIS A 25 -8.50 -4.55 -20.12
C HIS A 25 -9.55 -4.01 -19.16
N PRO A 26 -9.18 -3.20 -18.17
CA PRO A 26 -10.15 -2.61 -17.26
C PRO A 26 -11.12 -1.69 -18.02
N THR A 27 -12.34 -1.59 -17.51
CA THR A 27 -13.28 -0.53 -17.94
C THR A 27 -12.75 0.82 -17.45
N GLU A 28 -13.07 1.90 -18.16
CA GLU A 28 -12.76 3.24 -17.68
C GLU A 28 -13.30 3.46 -16.27
N ALA A 29 -12.48 4.08 -15.42
CA ALA A 29 -12.91 4.44 -14.09
C ALA A 29 -14.10 5.41 -14.17
N PRO A 30 -15.13 5.26 -13.32
CA PRO A 30 -16.28 6.14 -13.34
C PRO A 30 -15.86 7.56 -12.98
N ARG A 31 -16.24 8.54 -13.82
CA ARG A 31 -15.96 9.97 -13.56
C ARG A 31 -16.84 10.59 -12.49
N ARG A 32 -17.95 9.92 -12.13
CA ARG A 32 -18.87 10.31 -11.06
C ARG A 32 -19.22 9.09 -10.23
N LEU A 33 -19.12 9.21 -8.92
CA LEU A 33 -19.47 8.17 -7.97
C LEU A 33 -20.84 8.51 -7.37
N SER A 34 -21.74 7.53 -7.33
CA SER A 34 -22.94 7.61 -6.51
C SER A 34 -22.58 7.13 -5.11
N LEU A 35 -22.52 8.04 -4.14
CA LEU A 35 -22.18 7.73 -2.76
C LEU A 35 -23.47 7.56 -1.96
N SER A 36 -23.58 6.45 -1.22
CA SER A 36 -24.69 6.27 -0.27
C SER A 36 -24.48 7.12 0.98
N ASP A 37 -25.55 7.37 1.73
CA ASP A 37 -25.49 8.11 3.00
C ASP A 37 -24.48 7.49 3.99
N GLN A 38 -24.37 6.16 4.00
CA GLN A 38 -23.38 5.45 4.82
C GLN A 38 -21.94 5.77 4.40
N VAL A 39 -21.65 5.81 3.09
CA VAL A 39 -20.32 6.16 2.58
C VAL A 39 -20.00 7.63 2.88
N ILE A 40 -20.97 8.52 2.73
CA ILE A 40 -20.81 9.95 3.06
C ILE A 40 -20.47 10.12 4.55
N LYS A 41 -21.16 9.40 5.44
CA LYS A 41 -20.86 9.43 6.87
C LYS A 41 -19.43 8.96 7.18
N LEU A 42 -19.01 7.84 6.60
CA LEU A 42 -17.64 7.34 6.78
C LEU A 42 -16.59 8.30 6.21
N LEU A 43 -16.88 8.95 5.08
CA LEU A 43 -16.02 9.96 4.50
C LEU A 43 -15.84 11.16 5.43
N ASP A 44 -16.91 11.64 6.06
CA ASP A 44 -16.84 12.75 7.03
C ASP A 44 -16.00 12.36 8.26
N GLU A 45 -16.24 11.17 8.82
CA GLU A 45 -15.47 10.64 9.96
C GLU A 45 -13.97 10.53 9.64
N ALA A 46 -13.64 9.96 8.47
CA ALA A 46 -12.27 9.84 7.99
C ALA A 46 -11.62 11.20 7.75
N THR A 47 -12.33 12.12 7.10
CA THR A 47 -11.87 13.51 6.88
C THR A 47 -11.56 14.20 8.20
N GLY A 48 -12.46 14.08 9.18
CA GLY A 48 -12.26 14.62 10.52
C GLY A 48 -11.03 14.02 11.22
N ALA A 49 -10.78 12.72 11.07
CA ALA A 49 -9.60 12.08 11.66
C ALA A 49 -8.29 12.59 11.03
N VAL A 50 -8.23 12.74 9.70
CA VAL A 50 -7.06 13.28 9.00
C VAL A 50 -6.81 14.73 9.39
N HIS A 51 -7.86 15.56 9.49
CA HIS A 51 -7.72 16.94 9.94
C HIS A 51 -7.22 17.04 11.38
N ARG A 52 -7.70 16.19 12.28
CA ARG A 52 -7.20 16.12 13.66
C ARG A 52 -5.72 15.74 13.71
N LEU A 53 -5.30 14.75 12.93
CA LEU A 53 -3.88 14.35 12.82
C LEU A 53 -3.02 15.53 12.34
N GLY A 54 -3.43 16.19 11.25
CA GLY A 54 -2.72 17.36 10.74
C GLY A 54 -2.70 18.55 11.71
N GLY A 55 -3.77 18.72 12.49
CA GLY A 55 -3.87 19.74 13.54
C GLY A 55 -2.90 19.49 14.70
N VAL A 56 -2.93 18.28 15.27
CA VAL A 56 -2.05 17.89 16.38
C VAL A 56 -0.59 17.86 15.94
N GLY A 57 -0.30 17.40 14.72
CA GLY A 57 1.06 17.36 14.17
C GLY A 57 1.74 18.73 14.15
N ARG A 58 0.98 19.82 13.96
CA ARG A 58 1.50 21.20 14.02
C ARG A 58 1.93 21.65 15.41
N LEU A 59 1.46 20.99 16.46
CA LEU A 59 1.82 21.29 17.85
C LEU A 59 3.12 20.58 18.30
N ILE A 60 3.64 19.65 17.49
CA ILE A 60 4.83 18.88 17.81
C ILE A 60 6.08 19.72 17.47
N PRO A 61 6.97 20.01 18.43
CA PRO A 61 8.15 20.86 18.18
C PRO A 61 9.08 20.33 17.09
N ASN A 62 9.20 19.01 16.96
CA ASN A 62 9.96 18.35 15.91
C ASN A 62 9.22 17.08 15.41
N PRO A 63 8.38 17.20 14.37
CA PRO A 63 7.60 16.07 13.85
C PRO A 63 8.48 15.00 13.16
N HIS A 64 9.70 15.34 12.75
CA HIS A 64 10.63 14.38 12.13
C HIS A 64 11.01 13.22 13.05
N LEU A 65 10.90 13.41 14.37
CA LEU A 65 11.08 12.34 15.35
C LEU A 65 10.04 11.22 15.21
N LEU A 66 8.87 11.52 14.63
CA LEU A 66 7.78 10.55 14.45
C LEU A 66 7.65 10.08 13.00
N ILE A 67 7.94 10.95 12.02
CA ILE A 67 7.80 10.62 10.59
C ILE A 67 8.67 9.41 10.21
N GLY A 68 9.96 9.41 10.58
CA GLY A 68 10.89 8.33 10.22
C GLY A 68 10.48 6.95 10.76
N PRO A 69 10.14 6.82 12.06
CA PRO A 69 9.61 5.59 12.62
C PRO A 69 8.26 5.16 12.01
N HIS A 70 7.34 6.09 11.76
CA HIS A 70 6.04 5.76 11.17
C HIS A 70 6.16 5.27 9.72
N LEU A 71 7.06 5.85 8.91
CA LEU A 71 7.32 5.36 7.55
C LEU A 71 7.82 3.92 7.56
N ARG A 72 8.71 3.56 8.49
CA ARG A 72 9.20 2.17 8.63
C ARG A 72 8.11 1.22 9.07
N LEU A 73 7.28 1.64 10.03
CA LEU A 73 6.15 0.83 10.47
C LEU A 73 5.17 0.58 9.32
N GLU A 74 4.86 1.63 8.56
CA GLU A 74 3.94 1.55 7.43
C GLU A 74 4.53 0.68 6.30
N ALA A 75 5.80 0.85 5.95
CA ALA A 75 6.51 -0.02 5.01
C ALA A 75 6.46 -1.49 5.41
N VAL A 76 6.79 -1.81 6.67
CA VAL A 76 6.72 -3.19 7.19
C VAL A 76 5.29 -3.74 7.10
N LEU A 77 4.29 -2.95 7.48
CA LEU A 77 2.88 -3.39 7.45
C LEU A 77 2.38 -3.57 6.01
N SER A 78 2.77 -2.67 5.10
CA SER A 78 2.41 -2.75 3.68
C SER A 78 3.06 -3.96 3.03
N SER A 79 4.39 -4.09 3.09
CA SER A 79 5.09 -5.23 2.51
C SER A 79 4.64 -6.58 3.08
N ARG A 80 4.13 -6.62 4.32
CA ARG A 80 3.57 -7.85 4.90
C ARG A 80 2.31 -8.33 4.18
N ILE A 81 1.51 -7.44 3.59
CA ILE A 81 0.34 -7.85 2.80
C ILE A 81 0.75 -8.54 1.50
N GLU A 82 1.98 -8.28 1.03
CA GLU A 82 2.57 -8.84 -0.19
C GLU A 82 3.36 -10.13 0.07
N GLY A 83 3.61 -10.45 1.34
CA GLY A 83 4.17 -11.74 1.78
C GLY A 83 5.54 -11.67 2.46
N THR A 84 6.12 -10.46 2.61
CA THR A 84 7.39 -10.30 3.33
C THR A 84 7.28 -10.74 4.81
N LYS A 85 8.35 -11.34 5.32
CA LYS A 85 8.48 -11.79 6.71
C LYS A 85 9.57 -10.97 7.40
N THR A 86 9.23 -9.71 7.67
CA THR A 86 10.11 -8.79 8.41
C THR A 86 9.32 -8.03 9.48
N ASP A 87 9.98 -7.72 10.59
CA ASP A 87 9.51 -6.76 11.59
C ASP A 87 10.35 -5.47 11.63
N VAL A 88 9.87 -4.48 12.38
CA VAL A 88 10.54 -3.17 12.48
C VAL A 88 11.93 -3.30 13.11
N SER A 89 12.13 -4.24 14.06
CA SER A 89 13.44 -4.42 14.69
C SER A 89 14.45 -5.04 13.73
N GLU A 90 14.02 -5.99 12.91
CA GLU A 90 14.83 -6.63 11.87
C GLU A 90 15.23 -5.62 10.79
N LEU A 91 14.27 -4.81 10.33
CA LEU A 91 14.55 -3.71 9.41
C LEU A 91 15.58 -2.73 10.00
N LEU A 92 15.42 -2.32 11.26
CA LEU A 92 16.36 -1.39 11.91
C LEU A 92 17.76 -2.00 12.08
N ARG A 93 17.86 -3.30 12.41
CA ARG A 93 19.14 -4.01 12.48
C ARG A 93 19.81 -4.09 11.11
N PHE A 94 19.03 -4.39 10.08
CA PHE A 94 19.50 -4.42 8.69
C PHE A 94 20.03 -3.04 8.26
N GLU A 95 19.27 -1.96 8.51
CA GLU A 95 19.69 -0.59 8.20
C GLU A 95 20.93 -0.17 8.99
N ALA A 96 21.12 -0.70 10.20
CA ALA A 96 22.32 -0.49 11.02
C ALA A 96 23.55 -1.31 10.54
N GLY A 97 23.41 -2.07 9.45
CA GLY A 97 24.49 -2.86 8.86
C GLY A 97 24.70 -4.24 9.48
N GLN A 98 23.73 -4.75 10.26
CA GLN A 98 23.79 -6.12 10.76
C GLN A 98 23.64 -7.11 9.59
N VAL A 99 24.50 -8.13 9.56
CA VAL A 99 24.36 -9.24 8.61
C VAL A 99 23.17 -10.10 9.01
N LEU A 100 22.16 -10.16 8.14
CA LEU A 100 21.01 -11.04 8.28
C LEU A 100 21.15 -12.27 7.38
N PRO A 101 20.49 -13.40 7.71
CA PRO A 101 20.37 -14.55 6.83
C PRO A 101 19.70 -14.18 5.50
N GLY A 102 20.01 -14.91 4.41
CA GLY A 102 19.60 -14.57 3.04
C GLY A 102 18.15 -14.10 2.89
N GLU A 103 17.17 -14.96 3.19
CA GLU A 103 15.74 -14.61 3.05
C GLU A 103 15.35 -13.38 3.89
N ALA A 104 15.89 -13.24 5.11
CA ALA A 104 15.60 -12.09 5.97
C ALA A 104 16.25 -10.79 5.46
N ALA A 105 17.43 -10.90 4.81
CA ALA A 105 18.08 -9.76 4.17
C ALA A 105 17.33 -9.32 2.90
N ASP A 106 16.79 -10.27 2.14
CA ASP A 106 15.99 -10.01 0.95
C ASP A 106 14.67 -9.31 1.34
N ASP A 107 13.95 -9.85 2.32
CA ASP A 107 12.71 -9.25 2.83
C ASP A 107 12.96 -7.84 3.41
N ALA A 108 14.02 -7.66 4.20
CA ALA A 108 14.38 -6.35 4.74
C ALA A 108 14.80 -5.35 3.64
N THR A 109 15.41 -5.84 2.55
CA THR A 109 15.75 -5.03 1.38
C THR A 109 14.48 -4.57 0.66
N GLU A 110 13.50 -5.45 0.48
CA GLU A 110 12.21 -5.12 -0.12
C GLU A 110 11.47 -4.06 0.68
N VAL A 111 11.37 -4.25 2.00
CA VAL A 111 10.77 -3.25 2.91
C VAL A 111 11.53 -1.92 2.86
N ARG A 112 12.87 -1.93 2.79
CA ARG A 112 13.65 -0.70 2.65
C ARG A 112 13.36 0.01 1.33
N ASN A 113 13.22 -0.73 0.23
CA ASN A 113 12.93 -0.15 -1.09
C ASN A 113 11.56 0.51 -1.16
N TYR A 114 10.62 0.17 -0.28
CA TYR A 114 9.36 0.90 -0.15
C TYR A 114 9.57 2.36 0.30
N ILE A 115 10.59 2.61 1.11
CA ILE A 115 10.85 3.91 1.75
C ILE A 115 11.68 4.85 0.84
N VAL A 116 12.50 4.30 -0.07
CA VAL A 116 13.61 4.98 -0.77
C VAL A 116 13.34 5.20 -2.25
#